data_AF-A0A959AYW9-F1
#
_entry.id   AF-A0A959AYW9-F1
#
_cell.length_a   1.000
_cell.length_b   1.000
_cell.length_c   1.000
_cell.angle_alpha   90.00
_cell.angle_beta   90.00
_cell.angle_gamma   90.00
#
_symmetry.space_group_name_H-M   'P 1'
#
loop_
_entity.id
_entity.type
_entity.pdbx_description
1 polymer ?
#
loop_
_entity_poly.entity_id
_entity_poly.type
_entity_poly.pdbx_seq_one_letter_code
_entity_poly.pdbx_strand_id
1 'polypeptide(L)'
;MELFELAKAELLRSNTDHRHPFRYFSLATFGLFPEVRTVVAREVSQSLSVLFFTDSRTPKVAQIKENPRVSALFYHPKKKLQARIKGMAELIGKGHEAYPSLLERVKNSDALKDYTAVLAPGSKVKDTLDVIYGDSLHFM
;
A
#
# COMPACT_ATOMS: atom_id res chain seq x y z
N MET A 1 25.30 16.55 -1.22
CA MET A 1 23.83 16.41 -1.25
C MET A 1 23.37 16.06 0.15
N GLU A 2 22.40 16.80 0.70
CA GLU A 2 21.84 16.54 2.02
C GLU A 2 21.16 15.16 2.07
N LEU A 3 21.20 14.47 3.21
CA LEU A 3 20.65 13.12 3.36
C LEU A 3 19.14 13.07 3.06
N PHE A 4 18.41 14.13 3.42
CA PHE A 4 16.99 14.27 3.12
C PHE A 4 16.73 14.31 1.61
N GLU A 5 17.46 15.15 0.87
CA GLU A 5 17.34 15.26 -0.59
C GLU A 5 17.69 13.93 -1.30
N LEU A 6 18.69 13.19 -0.79
CA LEU A 6 18.96 11.84 -1.27
C LEU A 6 17.75 10.92 -1.06
N ALA A 7 17.18 10.90 0.15
CA ALA A 7 16.03 10.05 0.46
C ALA A 7 14.80 10.41 -0.38
N LYS A 8 14.55 11.71 -0.58
CA LYS A 8 13.48 12.23 -1.44
C LYS A 8 13.69 11.79 -2.89
N ALA A 9 14.89 11.93 -3.43
CA ALA A 9 15.21 11.49 -4.79
C ALA A 9 15.02 9.98 -4.98
N GLU A 10 15.44 9.15 -4.01
CA GLU A 10 15.24 7.70 -4.05
C GLU A 10 13.76 7.29 -3.94
N LEU A 11 12.97 8.01 -3.14
CA LEU A 11 11.51 7.82 -3.06
C LEU A 11 10.84 8.13 -4.40
N LEU A 12 11.15 9.28 -4.99
CA LEU A 12 10.56 9.68 -6.28
C LEU A 12 11.00 8.75 -7.43
N ARG A 13 12.24 8.27 -7.43
CA ARG A 13 12.75 7.31 -8.43
C ARG A 13 12.00 5.98 -8.38
N SER A 14 11.47 5.60 -7.22
CA SER A 14 10.70 4.35 -7.08
C SER A 14 9.40 4.31 -7.88
N ASN A 15 8.90 5.47 -8.33
CA ASN A 15 7.73 5.56 -9.21
C ASN A 15 7.96 4.97 -10.60
N THR A 16 9.18 5.07 -11.12
CA THR A 16 9.51 4.66 -12.50
C THR A 16 10.37 3.39 -12.55
N ASP A 17 11.19 3.15 -11.51
CA ASP A 17 11.98 1.92 -11.40
C ASP A 17 11.21 0.82 -10.65
N HIS A 18 10.64 -0.09 -11.43
CA HIS A 18 9.89 -1.24 -10.92
C HIS A 18 10.70 -2.21 -10.05
N ARG A 19 12.04 -2.18 -10.10
CA ARG A 19 12.94 -3.01 -9.29
C ARG A 19 13.54 -2.22 -8.12
N HIS A 20 13.14 -0.97 -7.94
CA HIS A 20 13.67 -0.13 -6.88
C HIS A 20 13.34 -0.70 -5.49
N PRO A 21 14.28 -0.73 -4.54
CA PRO A 21 14.01 -1.24 -3.19
C PRO A 21 12.87 -0.53 -2.46
N PHE A 22 12.67 0.77 -2.73
CA PHE A 22 11.57 1.55 -2.14
C PHE A 22 10.20 1.27 -2.75
N ARG A 23 10.09 0.40 -3.76
CA ARG A 23 8.79 -0.04 -4.28
C ARG A 23 7.97 -0.77 -3.22
N TYR A 24 8.65 -1.49 -2.32
CA TYR A 24 8.02 -2.19 -1.21
C TYR A 24 8.41 -1.49 0.09
N PHE A 25 7.42 -1.23 0.94
CA PHE A 25 7.65 -0.57 2.21
C PHE A 25 6.84 -1.22 3.32
N SER A 26 7.33 -1.10 4.56
CA SER A 26 6.59 -1.57 5.72
C SER A 26 5.64 -0.49 6.19
N LEU A 27 4.34 -0.79 6.18
CA LEU A 27 3.29 0.07 6.71
C LEU A 27 2.91 -0.39 8.12
N ALA A 28 3.07 0.50 9.08
CA ALA A 28 2.61 0.33 10.44
C ALA A 28 1.25 1.02 10.64
N THR A 29 0.29 0.28 11.21
CA THR A 29 -1.02 0.76 11.65
C THR A 29 -1.24 0.33 13.11
N PHE A 30 -2.24 0.89 13.77
CA PHE A 30 -2.52 0.58 15.17
C PHE A 30 -3.89 -0.09 15.30
N GLY A 31 -3.89 -1.39 15.66
CA GLY A 31 -5.08 -2.13 16.08
C GLY A 31 -5.07 -2.32 17.59
N LEU A 32 -5.40 -3.53 18.06
CA LEU A 32 -5.20 -3.89 19.47
C LEU A 32 -3.71 -3.83 19.86
N PHE A 33 -2.84 -4.15 18.90
CA PHE A 33 -1.40 -3.96 18.97
C PHE A 33 -0.92 -3.19 17.72
N PRO A 34 0.30 -2.62 17.74
CA PRO A 34 0.95 -2.16 16.52
C PRO A 34 1.09 -3.33 15.54
N GLU A 35 0.60 -3.15 14.32
CA GLU A 35 0.72 -4.14 13.27
C GLU A 35 1.54 -3.58 12.11
N VAL A 36 2.34 -4.45 11.49
CA VAL A 36 3.22 -4.09 10.38
C VAL A 36 3.05 -5.10 9.26
N ARG A 37 3.04 -4.63 8.02
CA ARG A 37 3.05 -5.47 6.81
C ARG A 37 3.75 -4.75 5.67
N THR A 38 4.22 -5.51 4.70
CA THR A 38 4.73 -4.97 3.45
C THR A 38 3.60 -4.61 2.51
N VAL A 39 3.69 -3.44 1.88
CA VAL A 39 2.78 -2.98 0.82
C VAL A 39 3.59 -2.39 -0.33
N VAL A 40 2.94 -2.23 -1.49
CA VAL A 40 3.56 -1.69 -2.71
C VAL A 40 3.26 -0.20 -2.81
N ALA A 41 4.30 0.64 -2.83
CA ALA A 41 4.17 2.03 -3.22
C ALA A 41 3.79 2.10 -4.71
N ARG A 42 2.63 2.67 -4.99
CA ARG A 42 2.09 2.87 -6.34
C ARG A 42 2.46 4.23 -6.90
N GLU A 43 2.66 5.19 -6.01
CA GLU A 43 3.07 6.54 -6.35
C GLU A 43 3.62 7.23 -5.09
N VAL A 44 4.66 8.03 -5.26
CA VAL A 44 5.15 8.97 -4.27
C VAL A 44 5.15 10.36 -4.89
N SER A 45 4.41 11.30 -4.31
CA SER A 45 4.32 12.67 -4.80
C SER A 45 5.55 13.50 -4.41
N GLN A 46 5.69 14.69 -5.00
CA GLN A 46 6.72 15.67 -4.61
C GLN A 46 6.56 16.15 -3.16
N SER A 47 5.33 16.12 -2.62
CA SER A 47 5.00 16.43 -1.23
C SER A 47 5.17 15.23 -0.29
N LEU A 48 5.75 14.11 -0.76
CA LEU A 48 5.97 12.87 -0.02
C LEU A 48 4.68 12.16 0.42
N SER A 49 3.56 12.41 -0.27
CA SER A 49 2.36 11.57 -0.15
C SER A 49 2.65 10.23 -0.83
N VAL A 50 2.33 9.13 -0.14
CA VAL A 50 2.55 7.77 -0.65
C VAL A 50 1.20 7.12 -0.93
N LEU A 51 0.96 6.78 -2.19
CA LEU A 51 -0.20 6.01 -2.61
C LEU A 51 0.14 4.51 -2.57
N PHE A 52 -0.76 3.71 -2.01
CA PHE A 52 -0.73 2.25 -2.12
C PHE A 52 -2.16 1.75 -2.28
N PHE A 53 -2.31 0.53 -2.82
CA PHE A 53 -3.62 -0.11 -2.98
C PHE A 53 -3.78 -1.27 -1.98
N THR A 54 -5.01 -1.56 -1.58
CA THR A 54 -5.34 -2.65 -0.66
C THR A 54 -6.73 -3.21 -0.92
N ASP A 55 -6.98 -4.45 -0.46
CA ASP A 55 -8.34 -4.94 -0.35
C ASP A 55 -9.07 -4.19 0.78
N SER A 56 -10.26 -3.68 0.49
CA SER A 56 -11.10 -2.87 1.38
C SER A 56 -11.59 -3.62 2.63
N ARG A 57 -11.53 -4.95 2.62
CA ARG A 57 -11.93 -5.83 3.73
C ARG A 57 -10.77 -6.15 4.69
N THR A 58 -9.55 -5.69 4.39
CA THR A 58 -8.39 -6.01 5.22
C THR A 58 -8.43 -5.30 6.59
N PRO A 59 -7.84 -5.89 7.65
CA PRO A 59 -7.80 -5.27 8.98
C PRO A 59 -7.19 -3.86 9.00
N LYS A 60 -6.17 -3.60 8.15
CA LYS A 60 -5.53 -2.29 8.08
C LYS A 60 -6.49 -1.16 7.69
N VAL A 61 -7.52 -1.45 6.90
CA VAL A 61 -8.52 -0.46 6.50
C VAL A 61 -9.38 -0.06 7.70
N ALA A 62 -9.85 -1.04 8.48
CA ALA A 62 -10.57 -0.78 9.72
C ALA A 62 -9.68 -0.04 10.74
N GLN A 63 -8.42 -0.45 10.89
CA GLN A 63 -7.45 0.21 11.78
C GLN A 63 -7.20 1.67 11.38
N ILE A 64 -7.04 1.96 10.09
CA ILE A 64 -6.84 3.33 9.58
C ILE A 64 -8.10 4.18 9.79
N LYS A 65 -9.29 3.59 9.62
CA LYS A 65 -10.56 4.28 9.87
C LYS A 65 -10.70 4.72 11.33
N GLU A 66 -10.29 3.88 12.28
CA GLU A 66 -10.30 4.19 13.71
C GLU A 66 -9.15 5.12 14.13
N ASN A 67 -7.96 4.93 13.55
CA ASN A 67 -6.79 5.74 13.82
C ASN A 67 -5.96 5.96 12.54
N PRO A 68 -6.06 7.15 11.91
CA PRO A 68 -5.39 7.41 10.65
C PRO A 68 -3.87 7.60 10.81
N ARG A 69 -3.31 7.65 12.02
CA ARG A 69 -1.87 7.83 12.23
C ARG A 69 -1.12 6.56 11.86
N VAL A 70 -0.31 6.65 10.79
CA VAL A 70 0.50 5.54 10.27
C VAL A 70 1.98 5.89 10.24
N SER A 71 2.82 4.87 10.15
CA SER A 71 4.24 5.03 9.83
C SER A 71 4.63 4.14 8.65
N ALA A 72 5.37 4.69 7.71
CA ALA A 72 5.95 3.97 6.59
C ALA A 72 7.47 3.90 6.74
N LEU A 73 8.04 2.73 6.49
CA LEU A 73 9.47 2.47 6.51
C LEU A 73 9.92 1.93 5.16
N PHE A 74 10.84 2.67 4.53
CA PHE A 74 11.50 2.30 3.29
C PHE A 74 12.97 1.99 3.56
N TYR A 75 13.49 0.90 3.00
CA TYR A 75 14.89 0.52 3.18
C TYR A 75 15.56 0.16 1.86
N HIS A 76 16.68 0.82 1.58
CA HIS A 76 17.51 0.57 0.41
C HIS A 76 18.78 -0.16 0.87
N PRO A 77 18.90 -1.49 0.64
CA PRO A 77 19.99 -2.28 1.20
C PRO A 77 21.36 -1.90 0.65
N LYS A 78 21.48 -1.70 -0.68
CA LYS A 78 22.78 -1.33 -1.29
C LYS A 78 23.30 0.05 -0.84
N LYS A 79 22.40 1.03 -0.67
CA LYS A 79 22.74 2.39 -0.21
C LYS A 79 22.76 2.51 1.32
N LYS A 80 22.36 1.47 2.06
CA LYS A 80 22.16 1.48 3.51
C LYS A 80 21.31 2.68 3.97
N LEU A 81 20.33 3.06 3.14
CA LEU A 81 19.50 4.24 3.34
C LEU A 81 18.12 3.82 3.84
N GLN A 82 17.70 4.42 4.94
CA GLN A 82 16.39 4.20 5.53
C GLN A 82 15.61 5.52 5.56
N ALA A 83 14.41 5.52 4.96
CA ALA A 83 13.50 6.65 5.03
C ALA A 83 12.28 6.27 5.87
N ARG A 84 11.92 7.14 6.81
CA ARG A 84 10.76 6.98 7.69
C ARG A 84 9.79 8.12 7.46
N ILE A 85 8.56 7.79 7.11
CA ILE A 85 7.47 8.75 6.96
C ILE A 85 6.46 8.48 8.07
N LYS A 86 5.99 9.53 8.74
CA LYS A 86 4.85 9.51 9.66
C LYS A 86 3.79 10.42 9.07
N GLY A 87 2.54 9.98 9.04
CA GLY A 87 1.48 10.73 8.41
C GLY A 87 0.10 10.28 8.82
N MET A 88 -0.91 10.97 8.30
CA MET A 88 -2.30 10.54 8.36
C MET A 88 -2.63 9.82 7.05
N ALA A 89 -3.14 8.59 7.15
CA ALA A 89 -3.64 7.85 6.01
C ALA A 89 -5.10 8.25 5.73
N GLU A 90 -5.39 8.48 4.46
CA GLU A 90 -6.73 8.74 3.94
C GLU A 90 -7.22 7.52 3.16
N LEU A 91 -8.49 7.14 3.33
CA LEU A 91 -9.09 6.00 2.64
C LEU A 91 -9.81 6.48 1.38
N ILE A 92 -9.31 6.07 0.21
CA ILE A 92 -9.89 6.42 -1.10
C ILE A 92 -10.84 5.29 -1.54
N GLY A 93 -12.10 5.38 -1.13
CA GLY A 93 -13.15 4.43 -1.51
C GLY A 93 -14.05 4.92 -2.65
N LYS A 94 -15.08 4.14 -3.01
CA LYS A 94 -16.04 4.42 -4.11
C LYS A 94 -16.67 5.83 -4.10
N GLY A 95 -16.75 6.49 -2.94
CA GLY A 95 -17.30 7.85 -2.82
C GLY A 95 -16.27 8.98 -2.98
N HIS A 96 -14.99 8.67 -3.17
CA HIS A 96 -13.91 9.66 -3.27
C HIS A 96 -13.64 10.02 -4.75
N GLU A 97 -13.38 11.29 -5.05
CA GLU A 97 -13.20 11.79 -6.41
C GLU A 97 -12.07 11.11 -7.20
N ALA A 98 -10.98 10.76 -6.52
CA ALA A 98 -9.84 10.06 -7.11
C ALA A 98 -10.10 8.57 -7.39
N TYR A 99 -11.14 7.96 -6.80
CA TYR A 99 -11.33 6.50 -6.89
C TYR A 99 -11.50 5.98 -8.33
N PRO A 100 -12.28 6.61 -9.23
CA PRO A 100 -12.44 6.11 -10.60
C PRO A 100 -11.11 6.01 -11.36
N SER A 101 -10.21 7.00 -11.23
CA SER A 101 -8.93 6.98 -11.94
C SER A 101 -7.98 5.92 -11.36
N LEU A 102 -7.99 5.71 -10.04
CA LEU A 102 -7.23 4.64 -9.39
C LEU A 102 -7.76 3.24 -9.75
N LEU A 103 -9.08 3.10 -9.85
CA LEU A 103 -9.73 1.88 -10.27
C LEU A 103 -9.34 1.49 -11.71
N GLU A 104 -9.31 2.46 -12.63
CA GLU A 104 -8.86 2.21 -13.99
C GLU A 104 -7.38 1.78 -14.03
N ARG A 105 -6.52 2.32 -13.18
CA ARG A 105 -5.12 1.87 -13.06
C ARG A 105 -5.03 0.39 -12.66
N VAL A 106 -5.85 -0.06 -11.71
CA VAL A 106 -5.78 -1.46 -11.25
C VAL A 106 -6.41 -2.43 -12.25
N LYS A 107 -7.51 -2.04 -12.91
CA LYS A 107 -8.16 -2.85 -13.96
C LYS A 107 -7.22 -3.13 -15.13
N ASN A 108 -6.36 -2.18 -15.47
CA ASN A 108 -5.35 -2.31 -16.52
C ASN A 108 -4.06 -3.00 -16.03
N SER A 109 -4.13 -3.78 -14.95
CA SER A 109 -2.98 -4.47 -14.37
C SER A 109 -3.31 -5.89 -13.91
N ASP A 110 -2.29 -6.74 -13.82
CA ASP A 110 -2.43 -8.11 -13.32
C ASP A 110 -2.84 -8.20 -11.83
N ALA A 111 -2.83 -7.06 -11.12
CA ALA A 111 -3.21 -7.00 -9.72
C ALA A 111 -4.73 -7.00 -9.52
N LEU A 112 -5.56 -6.83 -10.57
CA LEU A 112 -7.02 -6.81 -10.43
C LEU A 112 -7.56 -8.06 -9.70
N LYS A 113 -7.02 -9.23 -10.02
CA LYS A 113 -7.41 -10.51 -9.42
C LYS A 113 -7.24 -10.51 -7.89
N ASP A 114 -6.27 -9.77 -7.36
CA ASP A 114 -6.00 -9.75 -5.92
C ASP A 114 -7.14 -9.10 -5.13
N TYR A 115 -8.02 -8.36 -5.80
CA TYR A 115 -9.18 -7.69 -5.22
C TYR A 115 -10.51 -8.40 -5.52
N THR A 116 -10.48 -9.57 -6.15
CA THR A 116 -11.68 -10.35 -6.50
C THR A 116 -11.77 -11.68 -5.76
N ALA A 117 -10.86 -11.95 -4.82
CA ALA A 117 -10.91 -13.15 -4.00
C ALA A 117 -12.21 -13.22 -3.17
N VAL A 118 -12.88 -14.38 -3.19
CA VAL A 118 -14.13 -14.61 -2.45
C VAL A 118 -13.91 -14.44 -0.95
N LEU A 119 -12.81 -15.00 -0.43
CA LEU A 119 -12.42 -14.83 0.97
C LEU A 119 -11.64 -13.52 1.16
N ALA A 120 -11.92 -12.81 2.25
CA ALA A 120 -11.17 -11.62 2.61
C ALA A 120 -9.73 -11.97 3.00
N PRO A 121 -8.73 -11.11 2.71
CA PRO A 121 -7.36 -11.36 3.14
C PRO A 121 -7.25 -11.52 4.66
N GLY A 122 -6.52 -12.54 5.11
CA GLY A 122 -6.43 -12.92 6.52
C GLY A 122 -7.48 -13.92 6.99
N SER A 123 -8.42 -14.31 6.12
CA SER A 123 -9.33 -15.43 6.40
C SER A 123 -8.56 -16.75 6.54
N LYS A 124 -9.04 -17.64 7.42
CA LYS A 124 -8.49 -18.99 7.54
C LYS A 124 -8.83 -19.79 6.29
N VAL A 125 -7.81 -20.34 5.62
CA VAL A 125 -7.94 -21.26 4.49
C VAL A 125 -7.41 -22.63 4.89
N LYS A 126 -7.93 -23.71 4.28
CA LYS A 126 -7.46 -25.08 4.52
C LYS A 126 -6.19 -25.37 3.70
N ASP A 127 -6.20 -24.99 2.42
CA ASP A 127 -5.03 -24.98 1.55
C ASP A 127 -4.89 -23.62 0.84
N THR A 128 -3.66 -23.21 0.55
CA THR A 128 -3.34 -22.02 -0.25
C THR A 128 -3.79 -22.12 -1.71
N LEU A 129 -3.98 -23.34 -2.23
CA LEU A 129 -4.53 -23.57 -3.57
C LEU A 129 -6.04 -23.32 -3.66
N ASP A 130 -6.73 -23.15 -2.52
CA ASP A 130 -8.18 -22.96 -2.46
C ASP A 130 -8.63 -21.50 -2.65
N VAL A 131 -7.75 -20.60 -3.11
CA VAL A 131 -8.15 -19.20 -3.33
C VAL A 131 -9.05 -19.11 -4.57
N ILE A 132 -10.35 -18.98 -4.32
CA ILE A 132 -11.37 -18.78 -5.35
C ILE A 132 -11.54 -17.28 -5.61
N TYR A 133 -11.61 -16.92 -6.88
CA TYR A 133 -11.91 -15.57 -7.35
C TYR A 133 -13.36 -15.50 -7.85
N GLY A 134 -14.04 -14.39 -7.58
CA GLY A 134 -15.43 -14.15 -7.99
C GLY A 134 -15.62 -12.79 -8.66
N ASP A 135 -16.86 -12.37 -8.83
CA ASP A 135 -17.20 -11.14 -9.57
C ASP A 135 -17.16 -9.86 -8.71
N SER A 136 -17.12 -10.02 -7.39
CA SER A 136 -17.10 -8.89 -6.46
C SER A 136 -15.73 -8.24 -6.42
N LEU A 137 -15.69 -6.92 -6.61
CA LEU A 137 -14.46 -6.14 -6.52
C LEU A 137 -14.33 -5.43 -5.16
N HIS A 138 -13.23 -5.71 -4.47
CA HIS A 138 -12.90 -5.21 -3.14
C HIS A 138 -11.70 -4.27 -3.15
N PHE A 139 -11.57 -3.43 -4.18
CA PHE A 139 -10.47 -2.48 -4.35
C PHE A 139 -10.61 -1.22 -3.48
N MET A 140 -9.46 -0.74 -2.97
CA MET A 140 -9.27 0.54 -2.29
C MET A 140 -7.85 1.06 -2.48
#